data_AF-A0A8H7IQF3-F1
#
_entry.id   AF-A0A8H7IQF3-F1
#
_cell.length_a   1.000
_cell.length_b   1.000
_cell.length_c   1.000
_cell.angle_alpha   90.00
_cell.angle_beta   90.00
_cell.angle_gamma   90.00
#
_symmetry.space_group_name_H-M   'P 1'
#
loop_
_entity.id
_entity.type
_entity.pdbx_description
1 polymer ?
#
loop_
_entity_poly.entity_id
_entity_poly.type
_entity_poly.pdbx_seq_one_letter_code
_entity_poly.pdbx_strand_id
1 'polypeptide(L)'
;MAGDGKSDTPWTESAAATFDGKQYSQYFDPCQEAASKSLRCLHRNGGDRDMCSDYFQYAPPAGARALSPRFWPPRTDQLTPPSANTGFARAYRDCKKQWMEARKEAKRKEGKSLW
;
A
#
# COMPACT_ATOMS: atom_id res chain seq x y z
N MET A 1 -28.87 3.60 -5.99
CA MET A 1 -27.80 3.50 -4.97
C MET A 1 -26.84 4.65 -5.23
N ALA A 2 -26.68 5.56 -4.27
CA ALA A 2 -25.80 6.73 -4.43
C ALA A 2 -24.33 6.30 -4.44
N GLY A 3 -23.63 6.58 -5.53
CA GLY A 3 -22.17 6.49 -5.59
C GLY A 3 -21.59 7.75 -5.00
N ASP A 4 -21.25 7.71 -3.71
CA ASP A 4 -20.48 8.75 -3.03
C ASP A 4 -19.19 9.04 -3.81
N GLY A 5 -19.11 10.24 -4.37
CA GLY A 5 -17.91 10.82 -4.95
C GLY A 5 -16.86 11.03 -3.85
N LYS A 6 -16.08 9.99 -3.56
CA LYS A 6 -14.89 10.08 -2.72
C LYS A 6 -13.75 10.50 -3.63
N SER A 7 -13.27 11.73 -3.48
CA SER A 7 -12.01 12.17 -4.09
C SER A 7 -10.95 11.08 -3.89
N ASP A 8 -10.31 10.63 -4.97
CA ASP A 8 -9.39 9.48 -4.98
C ASP A 8 -8.14 9.65 -4.08
N THR A 9 -7.99 10.81 -3.42
CA THR A 9 -6.93 11.12 -2.48
C THR A 9 -7.28 10.62 -1.07
N PRO A 10 -6.43 9.78 -0.45
CA PRO A 10 -6.62 9.34 0.93
C PRO A 10 -6.73 10.50 1.93
N TRP A 11 -6.08 11.64 1.66
CA TRP A 11 -6.14 12.85 2.48
C TRP A 11 -7.51 13.54 2.36
N THR A 12 -8.26 13.53 3.45
CA THR A 12 -9.56 14.20 3.60
C THR A 12 -9.51 15.12 4.82
N GLU A 13 -10.32 16.17 4.85
CA GLU A 13 -10.35 17.13 5.97
C GLU A 13 -10.65 16.46 7.31
N SER A 14 -11.58 15.50 7.33
CA SER A 14 -11.91 14.71 8.51
C SER A 14 -10.77 13.80 8.97
N ALA A 15 -10.04 13.19 8.04
CA ALA A 15 -8.89 12.35 8.37
C ALA A 15 -7.67 13.18 8.82
N ALA A 16 -7.51 14.40 8.29
CA ALA A 16 -6.51 15.36 8.74
C ALA A 16 -6.80 15.82 10.17
N ALA A 17 -8.04 16.22 10.48
CA ALA A 17 -8.47 16.60 11.81
C ALA A 17 -8.29 15.47 12.83
N THR A 18 -8.62 14.23 12.43
CA THR A 18 -8.40 13.04 13.28
C THR A 18 -6.91 12.78 13.52
N PHE A 19 -6.06 13.02 12.51
CA PHE A 19 -4.62 12.85 12.66
C PHE A 19 -3.99 13.91 13.57
N ASP A 20 -4.41 15.17 13.46
CA ASP A 20 -3.88 16.28 14.27
C ASP A 20 -4.44 16.27 15.70
N GLY A 21 -5.68 15.77 15.89
CA GLY A 21 -6.32 15.64 17.20
C GLY A 21 -5.95 14.37 17.98
N LYS A 22 -5.19 13.44 17.40
CA LYS A 22 -4.82 12.19 18.10
C LYS A 22 -3.85 12.47 19.26
N GLN A 23 -4.04 11.74 20.36
CA GLN A 23 -3.07 11.72 21.46
C GLN A 23 -1.75 11.08 21.01
N TYR A 24 -0.63 11.47 21.61
CA TYR A 24 0.71 10.97 21.23
C TYR A 24 0.85 9.44 21.31
N SER A 25 0.06 8.78 22.17
CA SER A 25 0.03 7.32 22.32
C SER A 25 -0.88 6.60 21.32
N GLN A 26 -1.71 7.31 20.54
CA GLN A 26 -2.68 6.70 19.64
C GLN A 26 -2.12 6.56 18.22
N TYR A 27 -2.29 5.36 17.66
CA TYR A 27 -1.92 5.05 16.29
C TYR A 27 -3.08 5.36 15.33
N PHE A 28 -2.80 6.10 14.27
CA PHE A 28 -3.75 6.36 13.18
C PHE A 28 -3.10 5.99 11.86
N ASP A 29 -3.63 4.94 11.22
CA ASP A 29 -3.21 4.52 9.89
C ASP A 29 -4.32 4.84 8.87
N PRO A 30 -4.12 5.85 8.01
CA PRO A 30 -5.09 6.20 6.97
C PRO A 30 -5.31 5.08 5.93
N CYS A 31 -4.43 4.08 5.91
CA CYS A 31 -4.48 2.95 4.99
C CYS A 31 -4.90 1.64 5.67
N GLN A 32 -5.40 1.72 6.90
CA GLN A 32 -5.86 0.57 7.69
C GLN A 32 -6.90 -0.25 6.93
N GLU A 33 -7.85 0.41 6.25
CA GLU A 33 -8.85 -0.29 5.45
C GLU A 33 -8.26 -1.01 4.24
N ALA A 34 -7.22 -0.46 3.60
CA ALA A 34 -6.53 -1.11 2.49
C ALA A 34 -5.80 -2.38 2.95
N ALA A 35 -5.14 -2.33 4.11
CA ALA A 35 -4.52 -3.49 4.73
C ALA A 35 -5.57 -4.53 5.16
N SER A 36 -6.64 -4.12 5.83
CA SER A 36 -7.72 -5.01 6.26
C SER A 36 -8.45 -5.67 5.08
N LYS A 37 -8.58 -5.01 3.93
CA LYS A 37 -9.15 -5.64 2.71
C LYS A 37 -8.28 -6.77 2.18
N SER A 38 -6.97 -6.56 2.17
CA SER A 38 -6.01 -7.58 1.75
C SER A 38 -6.03 -8.81 2.66
N LEU A 39 -6.14 -8.62 3.98
CA LEU A 39 -6.25 -9.69 4.97
C LEU A 39 -7.60 -10.41 4.91
N ARG A 40 -8.70 -9.67 4.70
CA ARG A 40 -10.04 -10.25 4.49
C ARG A 40 -10.08 -11.15 3.26
N CYS A 41 -9.38 -10.78 2.19
CA CYS A 41 -9.25 -11.62 1.00
C CYS A 41 -8.54 -12.93 1.32
N LEU A 42 -7.44 -12.89 2.08
CA LEU A 42 -6.72 -14.09 2.50
C LEU A 42 -7.56 -14.99 3.41
N HIS A 43 -8.27 -14.43 4.40
CA HIS A 43 -9.13 -15.21 5.30
C HIS A 43 -10.24 -15.96 4.56
N ARG A 44 -10.74 -15.41 3.45
CA ARG A 44 -11.82 -16.03 2.65
C ARG A 44 -11.31 -17.09 1.67
N ASN A 45 -10.05 -16.99 1.24
CA ASN A 45 -9.45 -17.87 0.23
C ASN A 45 -8.39 -18.82 0.81
N GLY A 46 -8.42 -19.07 2.13
CA GLY A 46 -7.47 -20.00 2.77
C GLY A 46 -6.01 -19.53 2.75
N GLY A 47 -5.78 -18.22 2.61
CA GLY A 47 -4.44 -17.64 2.47
C GLY A 47 -3.91 -17.63 1.03
N ASP A 48 -4.72 -18.01 0.04
CA ASP A 48 -4.32 -17.93 -1.36
C ASP A 48 -4.16 -16.47 -1.80
N ARG A 49 -2.93 -16.12 -2.15
CA ARG A 49 -2.52 -14.75 -2.51
C ARG A 49 -2.75 -14.46 -3.98
N ASP A 50 -2.82 -15.49 -4.83
CA ASP A 50 -3.03 -15.32 -6.26
C ASP A 50 -4.47 -14.87 -6.53
N MET A 51 -5.42 -15.38 -5.73
CA MET A 51 -6.81 -14.89 -5.66
C MET A 51 -6.93 -13.44 -5.16
N CYS A 52 -5.89 -12.92 -4.52
CA CYS A 52 -5.83 -11.59 -3.92
C CYS A 52 -4.76 -10.70 -4.60
N SER A 53 -4.37 -11.02 -5.83
CA SER A 53 -3.26 -10.39 -6.56
C SER A 53 -3.42 -8.87 -6.74
N ASP A 54 -4.64 -8.33 -6.77
CA ASP A 54 -4.87 -6.87 -6.77
C ASP A 54 -4.38 -6.19 -5.48
N TYR A 55 -4.43 -6.91 -4.36
CA TYR A 55 -3.96 -6.42 -3.07
C TYR A 55 -2.47 -6.70 -2.85
N PHE A 56 -1.94 -7.77 -3.43
CA PHE A 56 -0.57 -8.25 -3.20
C PHE A 56 0.19 -8.39 -4.52
N GLN A 57 0.90 -7.33 -4.91
CA GLN A 57 1.88 -7.37 -5.98
C GLN A 57 3.26 -7.01 -5.44
N TYR A 58 4.26 -7.80 -5.82
CA TYR A 58 5.66 -7.51 -5.52
C TYR A 58 6.10 -6.27 -6.33
N ALA A 59 6.65 -5.28 -5.65
CA ALA A 59 7.44 -4.25 -6.31
C ALA A 59 8.90 -4.69 -6.12
N PRO A 60 9.63 -5.07 -7.17
CA PRO A 60 11.06 -5.33 -7.03
C PRO A 60 11.75 -4.07 -6.48
N PRO A 61 12.77 -4.22 -5.61
CA PRO A 61 13.53 -3.07 -5.16
C PRO A 61 14.07 -2.34 -6.39
N ALA A 62 13.92 -1.02 -6.41
CA ALA A 62 14.52 -0.17 -7.43
C ALA A 62 16.03 -0.39 -7.39
N GLY A 63 16.55 -1.19 -8.33
CA GLY A 63 17.95 -1.65 -8.35
C GLY A 63 18.16 -3.15 -8.53
N ALA A 64 17.09 -3.98 -8.57
CA ALA A 64 17.22 -5.37 -8.99
C ALA A 64 17.62 -5.44 -10.47
N ARG A 65 18.92 -5.41 -10.76
CA ARG A 65 19.44 -5.83 -12.07
C ARG A 65 19.00 -7.29 -12.26
N ALA A 66 18.37 -7.59 -13.39
CA ALA A 66 18.26 -8.97 -13.85
C ALA A 66 19.69 -9.51 -13.95
N LEU A 67 20.12 -10.27 -12.94
CA LEU A 67 21.43 -10.90 -12.98
C LEU A 67 21.39 -11.91 -14.12
N SER A 68 22.42 -11.84 -14.97
CA SER A 68 22.58 -12.69 -16.14
C SER A 68 22.47 -14.17 -15.75
N PRO A 69 21.90 -15.05 -16.60
CA PRO A 69 21.54 -16.44 -16.23
C PRO A 69 22.71 -17.31 -15.75
N ARG A 70 23.94 -16.84 -15.94
CA ARG A 70 25.18 -17.60 -15.74
C ARG A 70 25.67 -17.66 -14.28
N PHE A 71 25.02 -16.93 -13.37
CA PHE A 71 25.36 -16.92 -11.94
C PHE A 71 24.25 -17.45 -11.03
N TRP A 72 23.20 -18.04 -11.61
CA TRP A 72 22.15 -18.72 -10.85
C TRP A 72 22.48 -20.22 -10.76
N PRO A 73 22.64 -20.81 -9.56
CA PRO A 73 22.85 -22.25 -9.47
C PRO A 73 21.59 -22.99 -9.95
N PRO A 74 21.71 -24.13 -10.63
CA PRO A 74 20.56 -24.95 -10.96
C PRO A 74 20.09 -25.64 -9.69
N ARG A 75 19.07 -25.08 -9.01
CA ARG A 75 18.30 -25.84 -8.01
C ARG A 75 17.34 -26.75 -8.75
N THR A 76 17.67 -28.03 -8.83
CA THR A 76 16.86 -29.08 -9.48
C THR A 76 15.72 -29.60 -8.62
N ASP A 77 15.13 -28.79 -7.72
CA ASP A 77 13.96 -29.23 -6.95
C ASP A 77 13.07 -28.05 -6.51
N GLN A 78 12.53 -27.29 -7.46
CA GLN A 78 11.43 -26.36 -7.18
C GLN A 78 10.41 -26.37 -8.31
N LEU A 79 9.43 -27.26 -8.18
CA LEU A 79 8.05 -27.01 -8.61
C LEU A 79 7.32 -25.98 -7.70
N THR A 80 8.06 -25.22 -6.88
CA THR A 80 7.48 -24.09 -6.16
C THR A 80 7.73 -22.82 -6.98
N PRO A 81 6.69 -22.15 -7.52
CA PRO A 81 6.86 -20.78 -8.01
C PRO A 81 7.48 -19.92 -6.91
N PRO A 82 8.25 -18.88 -7.25
CA PRO A 82 9.04 -18.12 -6.27
C PRO A 82 8.11 -17.54 -5.20
N SER A 83 8.13 -18.17 -4.02
CA SER A 83 7.61 -17.61 -2.78
C SER A 83 8.57 -16.51 -2.29
N ALA A 84 8.71 -15.47 -3.11
CA ALA A 84 9.32 -14.19 -2.74
C ALA A 84 8.22 -13.17 -2.42
N ASN A 85 7.10 -13.64 -1.86
CA ASN A 85 5.97 -12.79 -1.51
C ASN A 85 5.90 -12.62 0.01
N THR A 86 6.92 -12.04 0.64
CA THR A 86 6.73 -11.29 1.90
C THR A 86 6.59 -9.81 1.58
N GLY A 87 5.78 -9.48 0.58
CA GLY A 87 5.52 -8.12 0.14
C GLY A 87 4.32 -7.51 0.87
N PHE A 88 4.52 -6.37 1.53
CA PHE A 88 3.44 -5.49 1.99
C PHE A 88 2.37 -5.32 0.90
N ALA A 89 1.10 -5.27 1.29
CA ALA A 89 -0.01 -5.08 0.35
C ALA A 89 0.26 -3.88 -0.57
N ARG A 90 0.17 -4.08 -1.88
CA ARG A 90 0.30 -3.04 -2.91
C ARG A 90 -0.66 -1.89 -2.60
N ALA A 91 -1.92 -2.22 -2.31
CA ALA A 91 -2.93 -1.25 -1.92
C ALA A 91 -2.54 -0.41 -0.69
N TYR A 92 -1.85 -1.00 0.30
CA TYR A 92 -1.35 -0.27 1.46
C TYR A 92 -0.21 0.69 1.08
N ARG A 93 0.75 0.24 0.28
CA ARG A 93 1.88 1.08 -0.19
C ARG A 93 1.39 2.23 -1.07
N ASP A 94 0.46 1.97 -1.98
CA ASP A 94 -0.11 2.96 -2.88
C ASP A 94 -0.94 3.99 -2.11
N CYS A 95 -1.78 3.54 -1.19
CA CYS A 95 -2.52 4.42 -0.29
C CYS A 95 -1.57 5.31 0.53
N LYS A 96 -0.50 4.74 1.11
CA LYS A 96 0.45 5.52 1.91
C LYS A 96 1.18 6.56 1.06
N LYS A 97 1.55 6.20 -0.18
CA LYS A 97 2.18 7.14 -1.12
C LYS A 97 1.24 8.30 -1.45
N GLN A 98 -0.01 8.01 -1.82
CA GLN A 98 -1.01 9.03 -2.12
C GLN A 98 -1.31 9.91 -0.91
N TRP A 99 -1.41 9.34 0.29
CA TRP A 99 -1.61 10.10 1.53
C TRP A 99 -0.46 11.07 1.81
N MET A 100 0.80 10.62 1.68
CA MET A 100 1.97 11.47 1.90
C MET A 100 2.06 12.60 0.86
N GLU A 101 1.75 12.32 -0.40
CA GLU A 101 1.75 13.34 -1.47
C GLU A 101 0.62 14.35 -1.28
N ALA A 102 -0.60 13.89 -1.00
CA ALA A 102 -1.73 14.77 -0.78
C ALA A 102 -1.53 15.68 0.45
N ARG A 103 -0.89 15.18 1.51
CA ARG A 103 -0.50 16.00 2.68
C ARG A 103 0.52 17.09 2.31
N LYS A 104 1.56 16.74 1.54
CA LYS A 104 2.54 17.73 1.04
C LYS A 104 1.86 18.79 0.18
N GLU A 105 0.94 18.38 -0.69
CA GLU A 105 0.20 19.29 -1.54
C GLU A 105 -0.71 20.23 -0.73
N ALA A 106 -1.40 19.71 0.29
CA ALA A 106 -2.19 20.51 1.21
C ALA A 106 -1.34 21.58 1.90
N LYS A 107 -0.15 21.21 2.42
CA LYS A 107 0.80 22.17 3.01
C LYS A 107 1.32 23.19 2.01
N ARG A 108 1.60 22.78 0.77
CA ARG A 108 2.00 23.70 -0.31
C ARG A 108 0.89 24.70 -0.65
N LYS A 109 -0.38 24.27 -0.64
CA LYS A 109 -1.54 25.14 -0.87
C LYS A 109 -1.75 26.11 0.27
N GLU A 110 -1.63 25.67 1.53
CA GLU A 110 -1.69 26.52 2.73
C GLU A 110 -0.61 27.62 2.69
N GLY A 111 0.63 27.26 2.37
CA GLY A 111 1.73 28.23 2.23
C GLY A 111 1.55 29.20 1.06
N LYS A 112 0.85 28.79 -0.02
CA LYS A 112 0.48 29.66 -1.14
C LYS A 112 -0.73 30.55 -0.85
N SER A 113 -1.69 30.10 -0.04
CA SER A 113 -2.83 30.93 0.37
C SER A 113 -2.43 32.01 1.37
N LEU A 114 -1.24 31.88 1.97
CA LEU A 114 -0.69 32.84 2.92
C LEU A 114 0.05 34.01 2.24
N TRP A 115 0.26 33.96 0.91
CA TRP A 115 0.97 34.97 0.11
C TRP A 115 0.11 35.54 -1.02
#